data_AF-A0A4R2BAI4-F1
#
_entry.id   AF-A0A4R2BAI4-F1
#
_cell.length_a   1.000
_cell.length_b   1.000
_cell.length_c   1.000
_cell.angle_alpha   90.00
_cell.angle_beta   90.00
_cell.angle_gamma   90.00
#
_symmetry.space_group_name_H-M   'P 1'
#
loop_
_entity.id
_entity.type
_entity.pdbx_description
1 polymer ?
#
loop_
_entity_poly.entity_id
_entity_poly.type
_entity_poly.pdbx_seq_one_letter_code
_entity_poly.pdbx_strand_id
1 'polypeptide(L)'
;MVQKVNVSLRDQSFYINRIQGDHPSMTNHHIHQDYEIYYLLEGERIYQINGKEYLIKKHHLVFIDKNLIHKTTVNSRDKDVYDRIVINFRDSFLEASAAHLLKKLFENGPHILQIPPCKRERIRSNLVTQLEEYQLSQGDKDLYLKSLLTQLLIESARLLEPKKTSSNSGNPPIGTITDIEAMIAFINGEYSSDVSLRVLSQQFHLNEQYISKLFKKYTGCSFIDYLNAIRINEAKRLLNESTLKVNLIAKKVGYSNNVHFWRVFKKMTAMSPNEYRNHHQEQKNSNR
;
A
#
# COMPACT_ATOMS: atom_id res chain seq x y z
N MET A 1 17.20 3.43 18.57
CA MET A 1 15.73 3.29 18.55
C MET A 1 15.33 2.49 17.30
N VAL A 2 14.73 1.31 17.46
CA VAL A 2 14.25 0.51 16.31
C VAL A 2 12.98 1.17 15.79
N GLN A 3 13.01 1.72 14.57
CA GLN A 3 11.81 2.28 13.93
C GLN A 3 10.78 1.15 13.77
N LYS A 4 9.66 1.23 14.49
CA LYS A 4 8.57 0.27 14.32
C LYS A 4 7.84 0.61 13.02
N VAL A 5 7.85 -0.30 12.07
CA VAL A 5 6.93 -0.23 10.93
C VAL A 5 5.55 -0.51 11.49
N ASN A 6 4.69 0.50 11.49
CA ASN A 6 3.30 0.31 11.88
C ASN A 6 2.58 -0.36 10.73
N VAL A 7 1.99 -1.49 11.01
CA VAL A 7 1.13 -2.16 10.05
C VAL A 7 -0.23 -1.48 10.11
N SER A 8 -0.67 -0.86 9.02
CA SER A 8 -2.03 -0.31 8.95
C SER A 8 -2.99 -1.45 8.63
N LEU A 9 -4.05 -1.55 9.42
CA LEU A 9 -4.99 -2.66 9.41
C LEU A 9 -6.35 -2.09 9.08
N ARG A 10 -6.93 -2.57 7.98
CA ARG A 10 -8.31 -2.23 7.60
C ARG A 10 -9.06 -3.53 7.39
N ASP A 11 -10.27 -3.61 7.93
CA ASP A 11 -11.05 -4.86 7.86
C ASP A 11 -11.87 -4.99 6.57
N GLN A 12 -12.05 -3.87 5.87
CA GLN A 12 -12.84 -3.78 4.65
C GLN A 12 -11.96 -3.88 3.41
N SER A 13 -12.50 -4.45 2.32
CA SER A 13 -11.81 -4.59 1.03
C SER A 13 -11.72 -3.28 0.25
N PHE A 14 -12.51 -2.27 0.63
CA PHE A 14 -12.45 -0.90 0.14
C PHE A 14 -12.70 0.06 1.30
N TYR A 15 -11.97 1.17 1.29
CA TYR A 15 -12.12 2.26 2.23
C TYR A 15 -11.77 3.56 1.53
N ILE A 16 -12.52 4.62 1.83
CA ILE A 16 -12.19 5.98 1.39
C ILE A 16 -12.37 6.94 2.57
N ASN A 17 -11.45 7.90 2.71
CA ASN A 17 -11.61 9.00 3.66
C ASN A 17 -11.18 10.34 3.07
N ARG A 18 -11.66 11.40 3.71
CA ARG A 18 -11.18 12.77 3.51
C ARG A 18 -10.67 13.30 4.85
N ILE A 19 -9.52 13.95 4.82
CA ILE A 19 -8.96 14.62 6.00
C ILE A 19 -8.74 16.08 5.63
N GLN A 20 -9.35 16.97 6.40
CA GLN A 20 -9.28 18.42 6.24
C GLN A 20 -8.87 19.08 7.57
N GLY A 21 -8.00 20.09 7.55
CA GLY A 21 -7.63 20.89 8.73
C GLY A 21 -6.18 20.72 9.21
N ASP A 22 -5.92 21.04 10.49
CA ASP A 22 -4.57 21.03 11.08
C ASP A 22 -4.06 19.63 11.49
N HIS A 23 -2.77 19.43 11.24
CA HIS A 23 -2.03 18.17 11.19
C HIS A 23 -2.36 17.03 12.18
N PRO A 24 -2.39 15.81 11.64
CA PRO A 24 -1.47 14.78 12.09
C PRO A 24 -0.42 14.52 11.01
N SER A 25 0.86 14.77 11.32
CA SER A 25 1.94 14.14 10.57
C SER A 25 1.89 12.64 10.83
N MET A 26 2.20 11.83 9.81
CA MET A 26 2.38 10.40 10.05
C MET A 26 3.74 10.23 10.73
N THR A 27 3.74 10.04 12.04
CA THR A 27 4.96 9.93 12.85
C THR A 27 5.73 8.64 12.59
N ASN A 28 5.10 7.61 11.99
CA ASN A 28 5.71 6.30 11.75
C ASN A 28 5.55 5.84 10.29
N HIS A 29 6.57 5.15 9.77
CA HIS A 29 6.47 4.41 8.51
C HIS A 29 5.41 3.32 8.64
N HIS A 30 4.62 3.15 7.59
CA HIS A 30 3.63 2.09 7.55
C HIS A 30 3.64 1.32 6.24
N ILE A 31 3.14 0.10 6.32
CA ILE A 31 2.99 -0.86 5.22
C ILE A 31 1.59 -1.44 5.28
N HIS A 32 0.92 -1.53 4.13
CA HIS A 32 -0.36 -2.18 3.99
C HIS A 32 -0.43 -3.00 2.69
N GLN A 33 -1.33 -3.98 2.66
CA GLN A 33 -1.58 -4.85 1.51
C GLN A 33 -2.69 -4.33 0.58
N ASP A 34 -3.20 -3.14 0.87
CA ASP A 34 -4.15 -2.49 0.00
C ASP A 34 -3.38 -1.65 -1.03
N TYR A 35 -3.94 -1.49 -2.22
CA TYR A 35 -3.54 -0.41 -3.11
C TYR A 35 -3.96 0.92 -2.47
N GLU A 36 -3.13 1.95 -2.54
CA GLU A 36 -3.48 3.29 -2.08
C GLU A 36 -3.51 4.28 -3.24
N ILE A 37 -4.62 5.04 -3.35
CA ILE A 37 -4.75 6.21 -4.21
C ILE A 37 -4.86 7.42 -3.30
N TYR A 38 -3.89 8.32 -3.39
CA TYR A 38 -3.85 9.56 -2.64
C TYR A 38 -4.12 10.75 -3.56
N TYR A 39 -5.07 11.61 -3.19
CA TYR A 39 -5.37 12.84 -3.90
C TYR A 39 -5.20 14.06 -3.00
N LEU A 40 -4.38 15.03 -3.42
CA LEU A 40 -4.17 16.27 -2.68
C LEU A 40 -5.06 17.39 -3.22
N LEU A 41 -6.04 17.84 -2.43
CA LEU A 41 -6.93 18.95 -2.77
C LEU A 41 -6.31 20.30 -2.42
N GLU A 42 -5.55 20.37 -1.33
CA GLU A 42 -4.94 21.61 -0.86
C GLU A 42 -3.66 21.36 -0.04
N GLY A 43 -2.72 22.31 -0.14
CA GLY A 43 -1.40 22.26 0.47
C GLY A 43 -0.34 21.53 -0.36
N GLU A 44 0.81 21.28 0.28
CA GLU A 44 1.93 20.50 -0.25
C GLU A 44 2.42 19.47 0.78
N ARG A 45 2.90 18.31 0.31
CA ARG A 45 3.41 17.23 1.17
C ARG A 45 4.68 16.61 0.62
N ILE A 46 5.53 16.13 1.52
CA ILE A 46 6.64 15.25 1.16
C ILE A 46 6.19 13.82 1.46
N TYR A 47 6.05 13.03 0.40
CA TYR A 47 5.84 11.59 0.51
C TYR A 47 7.20 10.89 0.52
N GLN A 48 7.48 10.14 1.57
CA GLN A 48 8.61 9.23 1.60
C GLN A 48 8.11 7.84 1.26
N ILE A 49 8.45 7.31 0.08
CA ILE A 49 8.04 5.98 -0.38
C ILE A 49 9.31 5.20 -0.70
N ASN A 50 9.52 4.06 -0.02
CA ASN A 50 10.74 3.26 -0.12
C ASN A 50 12.03 4.10 0.02
N GLY A 51 12.06 5.06 0.97
CA GLY A 51 13.25 5.89 1.22
C GLY A 51 13.53 6.99 0.19
N LYS A 52 12.75 7.08 -0.89
CA LYS A 52 12.76 8.22 -1.82
C LYS A 52 11.72 9.26 -1.40
N GLU A 53 12.06 10.53 -1.57
CA GLU A 53 11.16 11.65 -1.28
C GLU A 53 10.49 12.16 -2.56
N TYR A 54 9.19 12.43 -2.49
CA TYR A 54 8.39 12.93 -3.57
C TYR A 54 7.60 14.16 -3.10
N LEU A 55 7.77 15.29 -3.79
CA LEU A 55 6.97 16.49 -3.53
C LEU A 55 5.59 16.33 -4.18
N ILE A 56 4.56 16.26 -3.34
CA ILE A 56 3.17 16.16 -3.75
C ILE A 56 2.52 17.53 -3.64
N LYS A 57 1.91 17.97 -4.74
CA LYS A 57 1.26 19.28 -4.87
C LYS A 57 -0.23 19.12 -5.11
N LYS A 58 -0.97 20.20 -4.92
CA LYS A 58 -2.39 20.30 -5.25
C LYS A 58 -2.69 19.74 -6.66
N HIS A 59 -3.72 18.91 -6.74
CA HIS A 59 -4.15 18.17 -7.92
C HIS A 59 -3.22 17.03 -8.38
N HIS A 60 -2.30 16.58 -7.53
CA HIS A 60 -1.61 15.31 -7.75
C HIS A 60 -2.48 14.13 -7.30
N LEU A 61 -2.51 13.08 -8.12
CA LEU A 61 -2.86 11.73 -7.72
C LEU A 61 -1.59 10.91 -7.54
N VAL A 62 -1.48 10.17 -6.45
CA VAL A 62 -0.38 9.25 -6.18
C VAL A 62 -0.94 7.84 -6.08
N PHE A 63 -0.34 6.92 -6.83
CA PHE A 63 -0.67 5.50 -6.82
C PHE A 63 0.45 4.74 -6.12
N ILE A 64 0.11 4.07 -5.02
CA ILE A 64 1.06 3.34 -4.18
C ILE A 64 0.64 1.88 -4.17
N ASP A 65 1.53 1.02 -4.65
CA ASP A 65 1.32 -0.42 -4.67
C ASP A 65 1.32 -1.03 -3.26
N LYS A 66 0.85 -2.26 -3.19
CA LYS A 66 0.85 -3.06 -1.96
C LYS A 66 2.26 -3.25 -1.45
N ASN A 67 2.35 -3.36 -0.13
CA ASN A 67 3.58 -3.64 0.59
C ASN A 67 4.66 -2.56 0.42
N LEU A 68 4.38 -1.42 -0.20
CA LEU A 68 5.33 -0.31 -0.24
C LEU A 68 5.35 0.40 1.12
N ILE A 69 6.53 0.57 1.69
CA ILE A 69 6.68 1.35 2.92
C ILE A 69 6.56 2.81 2.55
N HIS A 70 5.64 3.51 3.20
CA HIS A 70 5.51 4.94 3.00
C HIS A 70 5.11 5.71 4.24
N LYS A 71 5.40 7.01 4.22
CA LYS A 71 4.90 8.00 5.18
C LYS A 71 4.81 9.38 4.53
N THR A 72 4.04 10.27 5.15
CA THR A 72 3.88 11.65 4.70
C THR A 72 4.39 12.60 5.77
N THR A 73 5.25 13.53 5.39
CA THR A 73 5.69 14.64 6.24
C THR A 73 5.24 15.97 5.65
N VAL A 74 5.23 16.99 6.51
CA VAL A 74 4.94 18.36 6.12
C VAL A 74 6.15 18.92 5.37
N ASN A 75 5.91 19.65 4.28
CA ASN A 75 6.96 20.52 3.75
C ASN A 75 7.05 21.73 4.69
N SER A 76 8.21 21.93 5.33
CA SER A 76 8.42 22.77 6.51
C SER A 76 8.22 24.28 6.32
N ARG A 77 7.51 24.72 5.27
CA ARG A 77 7.32 26.12 4.90
C ARG A 77 5.89 26.62 5.08
N ASP A 78 4.89 25.75 5.04
CA ASP A 78 3.49 26.18 5.05
C ASP A 78 2.72 25.66 6.25
N LYS A 79 2.24 26.62 7.07
CA LYS A 79 1.11 26.44 8.01
C LYS A 79 -0.23 26.43 7.23
N ASP A 80 -0.29 25.68 6.13
CA ASP A 80 -1.42 25.78 5.21
C ASP A 80 -2.43 24.66 5.40
N VAL A 81 -3.67 25.05 5.14
CA VAL A 81 -4.87 24.23 5.01
C VAL A 81 -4.52 22.95 4.26
N TYR A 82 -4.73 21.84 4.94
CA TYR A 82 -4.53 20.52 4.39
C TYR A 82 -5.85 19.92 4.02
N ASP A 83 -5.97 19.42 2.79
CA ASP A 83 -7.14 18.66 2.37
C ASP A 83 -6.71 17.53 1.43
N ARG A 84 -7.01 16.29 1.83
CA ARG A 84 -6.69 15.09 1.05
C ARG A 84 -7.84 14.11 1.03
N ILE A 85 -7.88 13.30 -0.02
CA ILE A 85 -8.69 12.08 -0.10
C ILE A 85 -7.75 10.89 -0.25
N VAL A 86 -8.00 9.82 0.50
CA VAL A 86 -7.26 8.56 0.36
C VAL A 86 -8.25 7.43 0.14
N ILE A 87 -8.02 6.66 -0.93
CA ILE A 87 -8.72 5.40 -1.20
C ILE A 87 -7.73 4.28 -0.94
N ASN A 88 -8.16 3.26 -0.19
CA ASN A 88 -7.44 2.01 -0.05
C ASN A 88 -8.35 0.86 -0.47
N PHE A 89 -7.85 -0.07 -1.29
CA PHE A 89 -8.64 -1.21 -1.75
C PHE A 89 -7.80 -2.45 -2.05
N ARG A 90 -8.43 -3.63 -1.98
CA ARG A 90 -7.82 -4.94 -2.26
C ARG A 90 -8.13 -5.43 -3.67
N ASP A 91 -7.38 -6.42 -4.15
CA ASP A 91 -7.70 -7.09 -5.42
C ASP A 91 -9.12 -7.64 -5.42
N SER A 92 -9.57 -8.21 -4.30
CA SER A 92 -10.90 -8.80 -4.14
C SER A 92 -12.04 -7.79 -4.29
N PHE A 93 -11.75 -6.48 -4.22
CA PHE A 93 -12.75 -5.47 -4.44
C PHE A 93 -13.08 -5.28 -5.93
N LEU A 94 -12.08 -5.37 -6.81
CA LEU A 94 -12.27 -5.15 -8.25
C LEU A 94 -12.50 -6.46 -9.02
N GLU A 95 -13.12 -6.34 -10.18
CA GLU A 95 -13.25 -7.45 -11.13
C GLU A 95 -11.90 -7.79 -11.77
N ALA A 96 -11.70 -9.07 -12.13
CA ALA A 96 -10.47 -9.54 -12.76
C ALA A 96 -10.13 -8.80 -14.06
N SER A 97 -11.13 -8.25 -14.76
CA SER A 97 -10.96 -7.44 -15.96
C SER A 97 -10.15 -6.15 -15.72
N ALA A 98 -10.13 -5.64 -14.48
CA ALA A 98 -9.37 -4.45 -14.10
C ALA A 98 -7.88 -4.72 -13.79
N ALA A 99 -7.43 -5.99 -13.78
CA ALA A 99 -6.05 -6.35 -13.41
C ALA A 99 -4.99 -5.62 -14.23
N HIS A 100 -5.25 -5.40 -15.52
CA HIS A 100 -4.33 -4.65 -16.40
C HIS A 100 -4.17 -3.17 -15.99
N LEU A 101 -5.21 -2.55 -15.42
CA LEU A 101 -5.15 -1.18 -14.90
C LEU A 101 -4.30 -1.13 -13.64
N LEU A 102 -4.46 -2.13 -12.76
CA LEU A 102 -3.67 -2.23 -11.53
C LEU A 102 -2.18 -2.35 -11.86
N LYS A 103 -1.84 -3.24 -12.79
CA LYS A 103 -0.49 -3.36 -13.32
C LYS A 103 0.04 -2.04 -13.87
N LYS A 104 -0.74 -1.33 -14.69
CA LYS A 104 -0.30 -0.07 -15.32
C LYS A 104 -0.10 1.07 -14.31
N LEU A 105 -0.95 1.14 -13.27
CA LEU A 105 -0.99 2.28 -12.34
C LEU A 105 -0.15 2.08 -11.08
N PHE A 106 0.06 0.85 -10.63
CA PHE A 106 0.67 0.58 -9.32
C PHE A 106 2.03 -0.13 -9.43
N GLU A 107 2.18 -1.12 -10.31
CA GLU A 107 3.46 -1.82 -10.46
C GLU A 107 4.56 -0.86 -10.94
N ASN A 108 5.78 -1.04 -10.44
CA ASN A 108 6.93 -0.15 -10.70
C ASN A 108 6.68 1.32 -10.30
N GLY A 109 5.67 1.58 -9.47
CA GLY A 109 5.39 2.88 -8.89
C GLY A 109 6.35 3.30 -7.76
N PRO A 110 6.06 4.41 -7.06
CA PRO A 110 4.80 5.13 -7.11
C PRO A 110 4.65 5.96 -8.38
N HIS A 111 3.45 5.94 -8.97
CA HIS A 111 3.11 6.85 -10.07
C HIS A 111 2.48 8.12 -9.50
N ILE A 112 3.01 9.28 -9.88
CA ILE A 112 2.51 10.59 -9.48
C ILE A 112 1.97 11.29 -10.73
N LEU A 113 0.67 11.53 -10.75
CA LEU A 113 -0.04 12.13 -11.87
C LEU A 113 -0.48 13.56 -11.52
N GLN A 114 0.05 14.53 -12.26
CA GLN A 114 -0.52 15.88 -12.26
C GLN A 114 -1.81 15.87 -13.08
N ILE A 115 -2.95 16.14 -12.45
CA ILE A 115 -4.23 16.20 -13.15
C ILE A 115 -4.30 17.49 -14.00
N PRO A 116 -4.52 17.37 -15.33
CA PRO A 116 -4.69 18.53 -16.20
C PRO A 116 -5.94 19.35 -15.84
N PRO A 117 -5.93 20.69 -15.99
CA PRO A 117 -7.06 21.55 -15.65
C PRO A 117 -8.42 21.05 -16.17
N CYS A 118 -8.49 20.62 -17.43
CA CYS A 118 -9.71 20.14 -18.08
C CYS A 118 -10.28 18.83 -17.50
N LYS A 119 -9.50 18.10 -16.70
CA LYS A 119 -9.91 16.83 -16.06
C LYS A 119 -10.15 16.95 -14.56
N ARG A 120 -9.73 18.06 -13.93
CA ARG A 120 -9.77 18.25 -12.47
C ARG A 120 -11.18 18.08 -11.92
N GLU A 121 -12.17 18.75 -12.51
CA GLU A 121 -13.54 18.68 -12.01
C GLU A 121 -14.13 17.28 -12.13
N ARG A 122 -13.88 16.60 -13.25
CA ARG A 122 -14.35 15.23 -13.46
C ARG A 122 -13.78 14.24 -12.45
N ILE A 123 -12.47 14.31 -12.18
CA ILE A 123 -11.83 13.44 -11.17
C ILE A 123 -12.31 13.82 -9.76
N ARG A 124 -12.40 15.11 -9.46
CA ARG A 124 -12.88 15.60 -8.16
C ARG A 124 -14.30 15.14 -7.88
N SER A 125 -15.21 15.30 -8.84
CA SER A 125 -16.60 14.85 -8.74
C SER A 125 -16.67 13.34 -8.50
N ASN A 126 -15.91 12.52 -9.25
CA ASN A 126 -15.86 11.08 -9.01
C ASN A 126 -15.40 10.73 -7.58
N LEU A 127 -14.35 11.37 -7.06
CA LEU A 127 -13.86 11.14 -5.70
C LEU A 127 -14.87 11.57 -4.63
N VAL A 128 -15.55 12.70 -4.83
CA VAL A 128 -16.59 13.18 -3.91
C VAL A 128 -17.79 12.25 -3.91
N THR A 129 -18.25 11.78 -5.08
CA THR A 129 -19.34 10.80 -5.17
C THR A 129 -18.97 9.48 -4.49
N GLN A 130 -17.71 9.02 -4.59
CA GLN A 130 -17.24 7.85 -3.83
C GLN A 130 -17.30 8.08 -2.31
N LEU A 131 -16.92 9.27 -1.83
CA LEU A 131 -17.00 9.61 -0.40
C LEU A 131 -18.44 9.59 0.10
N GLU A 132 -19.35 10.22 -0.64
CA GLU A 132 -20.77 10.29 -0.33
C GLU A 132 -21.37 8.88 -0.29
N GLU A 133 -21.16 8.10 -1.35
CA GLU A 133 -21.65 6.72 -1.44
C GLU A 133 -21.11 5.84 -0.31
N TYR A 134 -19.84 6.02 0.06
CA TYR A 134 -19.22 5.29 1.16
C TYR A 134 -19.85 5.59 2.53
N GLN A 135 -20.49 6.76 2.70
CA GLN A 135 -21.21 7.11 3.93
C GLN A 135 -22.65 6.60 3.94
N LEU A 136 -23.22 6.30 2.76
CA LEU A 136 -24.58 5.79 2.63
C LEU A 136 -24.67 4.31 3.03
N SER A 137 -25.87 3.90 3.45
CA SER A 137 -26.23 2.50 3.74
C SER A 137 -27.30 2.02 2.77
N GLN A 138 -27.01 2.13 1.47
CA GLN A 138 -27.93 1.74 0.39
C GLN A 138 -27.59 0.34 -0.16
N GLY A 139 -28.59 -0.29 -0.79
CA GLY A 139 -28.38 -1.50 -1.58
C GLY A 139 -27.40 -1.25 -2.73
N ASP A 140 -26.66 -2.27 -3.14
CA ASP A 140 -25.70 -2.23 -4.27
C ASP A 140 -24.55 -1.22 -4.15
N LYS A 141 -24.35 -0.61 -2.98
CA LYS A 141 -23.25 0.31 -2.66
C LYS A 141 -21.90 -0.17 -3.16
N ASP A 142 -21.55 -1.43 -2.87
CA ASP A 142 -20.27 -2.01 -3.29
C ASP A 142 -20.13 -2.05 -4.80
N LEU A 143 -21.20 -2.38 -5.53
CA LEU A 143 -21.20 -2.38 -6.99
C LEU A 143 -21.01 -0.95 -7.54
N TYR A 144 -21.66 0.04 -6.94
CA TYR A 144 -21.54 1.42 -7.37
C TYR A 144 -20.14 1.97 -7.08
N LEU A 145 -19.59 1.75 -5.89
CA LEU A 145 -18.22 2.11 -5.53
C LEU A 145 -17.19 1.44 -6.45
N LYS A 146 -17.36 0.14 -6.78
CA LYS A 146 -16.53 -0.56 -7.77
C LYS A 146 -16.58 0.12 -9.13
N SER A 147 -17.76 0.54 -9.58
CA SER A 147 -17.92 1.23 -10.86
C SER A 147 -17.20 2.58 -10.87
N LEU A 148 -17.31 3.36 -9.79
CA LEU A 148 -16.66 4.66 -9.64
C LEU A 148 -15.15 4.53 -9.56
N LEU A 149 -14.64 3.57 -8.77
CA LEU A 149 -13.22 3.27 -8.70
C LEU A 149 -12.67 2.83 -10.06
N THR A 150 -13.39 1.96 -10.77
CA THR A 150 -12.98 1.52 -12.12
C THR A 150 -12.90 2.69 -13.09
N GLN A 151 -13.87 3.61 -13.06
CA GLN A 151 -13.84 4.84 -13.86
C GLN A 151 -12.63 5.71 -13.53
N LEU A 152 -12.32 5.89 -12.23
CA LEU A 152 -11.15 6.64 -11.77
C LEU A 152 -9.86 6.02 -12.32
N LEU A 153 -9.69 4.70 -12.16
CA LEU A 153 -8.52 3.97 -12.65
C LEU A 153 -8.37 4.10 -14.17
N ILE A 154 -9.45 3.99 -14.94
CA ILE A 154 -9.41 4.16 -16.40
C ILE A 154 -8.98 5.58 -16.78
N GLU A 155 -9.55 6.61 -16.16
CA GLU A 155 -9.17 7.99 -16.45
C GLU A 155 -7.71 8.26 -16.06
N SER A 156 -7.24 7.75 -14.92
CA SER A 156 -5.84 7.86 -14.51
C SER A 156 -4.89 7.12 -15.44
N ALA A 157 -5.24 5.90 -15.88
CA ALA A 157 -4.46 5.11 -16.83
C ALA A 157 -4.33 5.79 -18.21
N ARG A 158 -5.32 6.59 -18.61
CA ARG A 158 -5.26 7.43 -19.82
C ARG A 158 -4.37 8.65 -19.66
N LEU A 159 -4.19 9.16 -18.43
CA LEU A 159 -3.24 10.24 -18.14
C LEU A 159 -1.78 9.77 -18.15
N LEU A 160 -1.53 8.48 -17.90
CA LEU A 160 -0.21 7.85 -18.01
C LEU A 160 0.26 7.62 -19.46
N GLU A 161 -0.64 7.67 -20.44
CA GLU A 161 -0.28 7.44 -21.84
C GLU A 161 0.80 8.45 -22.27
N PRO A 162 1.89 8.00 -22.93
CA PRO A 162 2.99 8.89 -23.28
C PRO A 162 2.48 9.97 -24.24
N LYS A 163 2.42 11.21 -23.75
CA LYS A 163 2.43 12.37 -24.64
C LYS A 163 3.71 12.28 -25.45
N LYS A 164 3.60 12.22 -26.78
CA LYS A 164 4.71 12.45 -27.72
C LYS A 164 5.22 13.88 -27.51
N THR A 165 5.97 14.12 -26.44
CA THR A 165 6.64 15.38 -26.16
C THR A 165 7.92 15.07 -25.41
N SER A 166 9.01 15.24 -26.14
CA SER A 166 10.40 15.31 -25.74
C SER A 166 10.60 15.95 -24.36
N SER A 167 11.35 15.26 -23.49
CA SER A 167 12.56 15.74 -22.80
C SER A 167 12.72 15.18 -21.38
N ASN A 168 13.96 14.77 -21.11
CA ASN A 168 14.61 14.60 -19.81
C ASN A 168 14.12 13.47 -18.90
N SER A 169 14.40 12.23 -19.34
CA SER A 169 14.80 11.18 -18.41
C SER A 169 16.16 11.56 -17.80
N GLY A 170 16.14 12.16 -16.61
CA GLY A 170 17.32 12.08 -15.74
C GLY A 170 17.55 10.60 -15.47
N ASN A 171 18.63 10.04 -16.03
CA ASN A 171 19.00 8.66 -15.79
C ASN A 171 19.12 8.44 -14.26
N PRO A 172 18.42 7.46 -13.67
CA PRO A 172 18.67 7.11 -12.28
C PRO A 172 20.11 6.62 -12.15
N PRO A 173 20.78 6.86 -11.01
CA PRO A 173 22.13 6.35 -10.80
C PRO A 173 22.14 4.82 -10.93
N ILE A 174 22.96 4.35 -11.86
CA ILE A 174 23.14 2.95 -12.22
C ILE A 174 23.76 2.19 -11.03
N GLY A 175 23.09 1.12 -10.59
CA GLY A 175 23.73 -0.01 -9.90
C GLY A 175 23.57 -0.16 -8.37
N THR A 176 22.64 0.56 -7.70
CA THR A 176 22.37 0.29 -6.25
C THR A 176 20.91 0.51 -5.84
N ILE A 177 20.28 1.57 -6.35
CA ILE A 177 18.86 1.86 -6.06
C ILE A 177 17.93 0.90 -6.83
N THR A 178 18.30 0.55 -8.06
CA THR A 178 17.58 -0.42 -8.88
C THR A 178 17.55 -1.80 -8.24
N ASP A 179 18.66 -2.21 -7.61
CA ASP A 179 18.79 -3.55 -7.05
C ASP A 179 17.94 -3.71 -5.79
N ILE A 180 17.90 -2.69 -4.92
CA ILE A 180 17.04 -2.74 -3.73
C ILE A 180 15.54 -2.67 -4.10
N GLU A 181 15.16 -1.93 -5.14
CA GLU A 181 13.79 -1.91 -5.65
C GLU A 181 13.40 -3.27 -6.24
N ALA A 182 14.29 -3.88 -7.02
CA ALA A 182 14.10 -5.23 -7.55
C ALA A 182 14.07 -6.29 -6.44
N MET A 183 14.85 -6.16 -5.37
CA MET A 183 14.76 -7.02 -4.18
C MET A 183 13.41 -6.89 -3.49
N ILE A 184 12.90 -5.67 -3.30
CA ILE A 184 11.58 -5.44 -2.71
C ILE A 184 10.48 -6.06 -3.58
N ALA A 185 10.54 -5.87 -4.90
CA ALA A 185 9.61 -6.49 -5.84
C ALA A 185 9.67 -8.02 -5.77
N PHE A 186 10.87 -8.60 -5.72
CA PHE A 186 11.07 -10.04 -5.55
C PHE A 186 10.45 -10.54 -4.24
N ILE A 187 10.72 -9.88 -3.12
CA ILE A 187 10.14 -10.25 -1.81
C ILE A 187 8.61 -10.16 -1.86
N ASN A 188 8.06 -9.14 -2.48
CA ASN A 188 6.61 -8.97 -2.61
C ASN A 188 5.95 -10.04 -3.50
N GLY A 189 6.65 -10.53 -4.52
CA GLY A 189 6.19 -11.63 -5.37
C GLY A 189 6.35 -13.01 -4.72
N GLU A 190 7.43 -13.21 -3.96
CA GLU A 190 7.84 -14.53 -3.47
C GLU A 190 7.72 -14.70 -1.96
N TYR A 191 7.07 -13.80 -1.22
CA TYR A 191 7.04 -13.83 0.25
C TYR A 191 6.56 -15.16 0.85
N SER A 192 5.73 -15.92 0.13
CA SER A 192 5.21 -17.22 0.57
C SER A 192 6.21 -18.37 0.41
N SER A 193 7.27 -18.17 -0.36
CA SER A 193 8.37 -19.10 -0.61
C SER A 193 9.48 -18.97 0.46
N ASP A 194 10.56 -19.74 0.32
CA ASP A 194 11.76 -19.59 1.16
C ASP A 194 12.56 -18.35 0.76
N VAL A 195 12.20 -17.20 1.34
CA VAL A 195 12.89 -15.93 1.14
C VAL A 195 13.84 -15.68 2.32
N SER A 196 15.14 -15.63 2.03
CA SER A 196 16.20 -15.35 3.00
C SER A 196 17.24 -14.40 2.41
N LEU A 197 18.08 -13.80 3.27
CA LEU A 197 19.21 -12.99 2.81
C LEU A 197 20.15 -13.79 1.91
N ARG A 198 20.31 -15.10 2.16
CA ARG A 198 21.10 -16.00 1.33
C ARG A 198 20.53 -16.13 -0.09
N VAL A 199 19.21 -16.28 -0.20
CA VAL A 199 18.52 -16.34 -1.51
C VAL A 199 18.69 -15.03 -2.26
N LEU A 200 18.49 -13.89 -1.59
CA LEU A 200 18.73 -12.58 -2.20
C LEU A 200 20.21 -12.40 -2.61
N SER A 201 21.14 -12.87 -1.79
CA SER A 201 22.58 -12.81 -2.08
C SER A 201 22.94 -13.56 -3.36
N GLN A 202 22.39 -14.75 -3.54
CA GLN A 202 22.59 -15.55 -4.74
C GLN A 202 21.96 -14.92 -5.98
N GLN A 203 20.73 -14.41 -5.86
CA GLN A 203 19.97 -13.87 -6.98
C GLN A 203 20.50 -12.51 -7.45
N PHE A 204 20.92 -11.65 -6.53
CA PHE A 204 21.40 -10.30 -6.84
C PHE A 204 22.92 -10.20 -6.85
N HIS A 205 23.63 -11.31 -6.63
CA HIS A 205 25.10 -11.37 -6.57
C HIS A 205 25.72 -10.38 -5.56
N LEU A 206 25.07 -10.22 -4.39
CA LEU A 206 25.47 -9.27 -3.35
C LEU A 206 25.66 -9.96 -2.00
N ASN A 207 26.65 -9.53 -1.24
CA ASN A 207 26.87 -10.00 0.14
C ASN A 207 25.63 -9.80 1.03
N GLU A 208 25.22 -10.82 1.80
CA GLU A 208 24.11 -10.78 2.76
C GLU A 208 24.17 -9.60 3.75
N GLN A 209 25.37 -9.30 4.29
CA GLN A 209 25.58 -8.17 5.19
C GLN A 209 25.38 -6.83 4.47
N TYR A 210 25.79 -6.75 3.20
CA TYR A 210 25.57 -5.57 2.38
C TYR A 210 24.08 -5.39 2.11
N ILE A 211 23.38 -6.46 1.69
CA ILE A 211 21.92 -6.46 1.50
C ILE A 211 21.22 -6.02 2.78
N SER A 212 21.55 -6.60 3.94
CA SER A 212 20.90 -6.22 5.20
C SER A 212 21.09 -4.74 5.55
N LYS A 213 22.29 -4.18 5.33
CA LYS A 213 22.57 -2.76 5.57
C LYS A 213 21.85 -1.87 4.57
N LEU A 214 21.91 -2.22 3.28
CA LEU A 214 21.26 -1.49 2.20
C LEU A 214 19.74 -1.47 2.40
N PHE A 215 19.14 -2.63 2.67
CA PHE A 215 17.71 -2.77 2.92
C PHE A 215 17.27 -1.88 4.07
N LYS A 216 17.94 -1.99 5.23
CA LYS A 216 17.61 -1.16 6.40
C LYS A 216 17.80 0.33 6.16
N LYS A 217 18.83 0.72 5.40
CA LYS A 217 19.07 2.11 5.03
C LYS A 217 17.95 2.64 4.12
N TYR A 218 17.49 1.83 3.18
CA TYR A 218 16.49 2.20 2.17
C TYR A 218 15.06 2.19 2.71
N THR A 219 14.69 1.14 3.43
CA THR A 219 13.31 0.92 3.91
C THR A 219 13.08 1.42 5.32
N GLY A 220 14.15 1.71 6.08
CA GLY A 220 14.09 2.07 7.50
C GLY A 220 13.90 0.88 8.44
N CYS A 221 13.68 -0.34 7.93
CA CYS A 221 13.44 -1.54 8.73
C CYS A 221 14.32 -2.73 8.29
N SER A 222 14.47 -3.74 9.13
CA SER A 222 15.24 -4.93 8.73
C SER A 222 14.48 -5.74 7.67
N PHE A 223 15.21 -6.49 6.85
CA PHE A 223 14.64 -7.45 5.89
C PHE A 223 13.65 -8.42 6.57
N ILE A 224 14.00 -8.94 7.76
CA ILE A 224 13.16 -9.88 8.51
C ILE A 224 11.88 -9.20 8.99
N ASP A 225 11.96 -7.98 9.49
CA ASP A 225 10.77 -7.23 9.93
C ASP A 225 9.82 -6.95 8.76
N TYR A 226 10.39 -6.59 7.60
CA TYR A 226 9.63 -6.38 6.37
C TYR A 226 8.93 -7.65 5.89
N LEU A 227 9.66 -8.77 5.76
CA LEU A 227 9.09 -10.05 5.35
C LEU A 227 8.00 -10.52 6.32
N ASN A 228 8.24 -10.42 7.63
CA ASN A 228 7.23 -10.76 8.63
C ASN A 228 5.99 -9.89 8.50
N ALA A 229 6.13 -8.58 8.27
CA ALA A 229 4.99 -7.69 8.08
C ALA A 229 4.12 -8.11 6.90
N ILE A 230 4.72 -8.43 5.75
CA ILE A 230 3.98 -8.93 4.57
C ILE A 230 3.26 -10.23 4.89
N ARG A 231 3.98 -11.22 5.45
CA ARG A 231 3.40 -12.54 5.73
C ARG A 231 2.27 -12.48 6.77
N ILE A 232 2.43 -11.68 7.83
CA ILE A 232 1.40 -11.51 8.86
C ILE A 232 0.19 -10.76 8.30
N ASN A 233 0.38 -9.77 7.44
CA ASN A 233 -0.75 -9.11 6.78
C ASN A 233 -1.56 -10.08 5.92
N GLU A 234 -0.89 -10.91 5.14
CA GLU A 234 -1.60 -11.90 4.31
C GLU A 234 -2.31 -12.92 5.20
N ALA A 235 -1.69 -13.32 6.33
CA ALA A 235 -2.30 -14.24 7.27
C ALA A 235 -3.61 -13.67 7.84
N LYS A 236 -3.60 -12.39 8.21
CA LYS A 236 -4.77 -11.67 8.71
C LYS A 236 -5.89 -11.61 7.67
N ARG A 237 -5.54 -11.30 6.42
CA ARG A 237 -6.50 -11.31 5.31
C ARG A 237 -7.16 -12.68 5.17
N LEU A 238 -6.35 -13.74 5.11
CA LEU A 238 -6.86 -15.13 5.02
C LEU A 238 -7.69 -15.53 6.26
N LEU A 239 -7.35 -15.05 7.45
CA LEU A 239 -8.14 -15.28 8.67
C LEU A 239 -9.53 -14.64 8.60
N ASN A 240 -9.64 -13.47 7.96
CA ASN A 240 -10.88 -12.68 7.87
C ASN A 240 -11.77 -13.05 6.68
N GLU A 241 -11.16 -13.52 5.58
CA GLU A 241 -11.81 -13.76 4.29
C GLU A 241 -12.00 -15.25 3.97
N SER A 242 -11.45 -16.16 4.77
CA SER A 242 -11.55 -17.61 4.53
C SER A 242 -11.85 -18.42 5.79
N THR A 243 -12.27 -19.67 5.59
CA THR A 243 -12.48 -20.66 6.66
C THR A 243 -11.30 -21.61 6.85
N LEU A 244 -10.15 -21.33 6.21
CA LEU A 244 -8.96 -22.20 6.24
C LEU A 244 -8.48 -22.43 7.67
N LYS A 245 -7.92 -23.61 7.98
CA LYS A 245 -7.31 -23.86 9.31
C LYS A 245 -6.05 -23.01 9.49
N VAL A 246 -5.78 -22.53 10.71
CA VAL A 246 -4.63 -21.66 11.02
C VAL A 246 -3.29 -22.25 10.55
N ASN A 247 -3.06 -23.55 10.73
CA ASN A 247 -1.83 -24.20 10.26
C ASN A 247 -1.67 -24.17 8.73
N LEU A 248 -2.79 -24.22 7.97
CA LEU A 248 -2.77 -24.08 6.52
C LEU A 248 -2.47 -22.63 6.12
N ILE A 249 -3.03 -21.65 6.84
CA ILE A 249 -2.72 -20.23 6.63
C ILE A 249 -1.24 -19.97 6.89
N ALA A 250 -0.69 -20.48 7.99
CA ALA A 250 0.73 -20.35 8.31
C ALA A 250 1.62 -20.87 7.16
N LYS A 251 1.31 -22.06 6.64
CA LYS A 251 2.01 -22.63 5.47
C LYS A 251 1.85 -21.77 4.22
N LYS A 252 0.63 -21.31 3.92
CA LYS A 252 0.33 -20.48 2.74
C LYS A 252 1.07 -19.15 2.72
N VAL A 253 1.31 -18.56 3.88
CA VAL A 253 2.04 -17.29 3.99
C VAL A 253 3.54 -17.47 4.24
N GLY A 254 4.07 -18.69 4.05
CA GLY A 254 5.51 -18.95 4.05
C GLY A 254 6.14 -19.28 5.40
N TYR A 255 5.36 -19.68 6.40
CA TYR A 255 5.90 -20.25 7.65
C TYR A 255 5.91 -21.78 7.59
N SER A 256 7.09 -22.37 7.69
CA SER A 256 7.28 -23.82 7.83
C SER A 256 6.99 -24.32 9.25
N ASN A 257 7.11 -23.44 10.26
CA ASN A 257 6.92 -23.77 11.67
C ASN A 257 5.74 -22.96 12.27
N ASN A 258 4.69 -23.67 12.70
CA ASN A 258 3.50 -23.07 13.30
C ASN A 258 3.77 -22.33 14.62
N VAL A 259 4.71 -22.80 15.45
CA VAL A 259 5.10 -22.12 16.70
C VAL A 259 5.79 -20.80 16.38
N HIS A 260 6.63 -20.78 15.35
CA HIS A 260 7.26 -19.54 14.89
C HIS A 260 6.21 -18.55 14.40
N PHE A 261 5.30 -18.99 13.51
CA PHE A 261 4.19 -18.18 13.02
C PHE A 261 3.36 -17.59 14.17
N TRP A 262 2.93 -18.42 15.12
CA TRP A 262 2.10 -17.98 16.24
C TRP A 262 2.80 -16.89 17.06
N ARG A 263 4.10 -17.06 17.36
CA ARG A 263 4.88 -16.09 18.13
C ARG A 263 5.03 -14.76 17.39
N VAL A 264 5.31 -14.79 16.08
CA VAL A 264 5.42 -13.57 15.27
C VAL A 264 4.06 -12.88 15.15
N PHE A 265 3.01 -13.64 14.85
CA PHE A 265 1.64 -13.12 14.74
C PHE A 265 1.22 -12.43 16.04
N LYS A 266 1.30 -13.12 17.18
CA LYS A 266 0.92 -12.55 18.49
C LYS A 266 1.75 -11.33 18.86
N LYS A 267 3.04 -11.32 18.54
CA LYS A 267 3.92 -10.16 18.77
C LYS A 267 3.46 -8.94 17.95
N MET A 268 3.01 -9.14 16.72
CA MET A 268 2.64 -8.06 15.80
C MET A 268 1.20 -7.57 15.94
N THR A 269 0.28 -8.45 16.36
CA THR A 269 -1.16 -8.15 16.44
C THR A 269 -1.68 -8.05 17.88
N ALA A 270 -0.86 -8.38 18.87
CA ALA A 270 -1.24 -8.57 20.28
C ALA A 270 -2.26 -9.70 20.54
N MET A 271 -2.71 -10.41 19.50
CA MET A 271 -3.69 -11.50 19.57
C MET A 271 -3.14 -12.76 18.91
N SER A 272 -3.53 -13.94 19.38
CA SER A 272 -3.30 -15.17 18.63
C SER A 272 -4.11 -15.19 17.33
N PRO A 273 -3.73 -16.01 16.33
CA PRO A 273 -4.50 -16.14 15.09
C PRO A 273 -5.98 -16.53 15.30
N ASN A 274 -6.26 -17.40 16.27
CA ASN A 274 -7.64 -17.81 16.58
C ASN A 274 -8.44 -16.69 17.26
N GLU A 275 -7.84 -16.02 18.26
CA GLU A 275 -8.47 -14.85 18.92
C GLU A 275 -8.77 -13.77 17.87
N TYR A 276 -7.83 -13.51 16.97
CA TYR A 276 -8.00 -12.54 15.89
C TYR A 276 -9.20 -12.89 14.98
N ARG A 277 -9.31 -14.16 14.55
CA ARG A 277 -10.44 -14.62 13.74
C ARG A 277 -11.77 -14.44 14.46
N ASN A 278 -11.87 -14.90 15.72
CA ASN A 278 -13.11 -14.87 16.48
C ASN A 278 -13.58 -13.44 16.69
N HIS A 279 -12.66 -12.55 17.10
CA HIS A 279 -12.96 -11.13 17.30
C HIS A 279 -13.54 -10.46 16.04
N HIS A 280 -13.00 -10.75 14.86
CA HIS A 280 -13.56 -10.20 13.61
C HIS A 280 -14.89 -10.84 13.17
N GLN A 281 -15.12 -12.11 13.50
CA GLN A 281 -16.40 -12.76 13.22
C GLN A 281 -17.51 -12.20 14.12
N GLU A 282 -17.22 -11.97 15.40
CA GLU A 282 -18.14 -11.35 16.35
C GLU A 282 -18.51 -9.93 15.91
N GLN A 283 -17.54 -9.11 15.49
CA GLN A 283 -17.81 -7.76 14.97
C GLN A 283 -18.64 -7.77 13.67
N LYS A 284 -18.41 -8.73 12.77
CA LYS A 284 -19.22 -8.88 11.54
C LYS A 284 -20.67 -9.27 11.86
N ASN A 285 -20.89 -10.08 12.89
CA ASN A 285 -22.22 -10.51 13.29
C ASN A 285 -22.99 -9.44 14.06
N SER A 286 -22.31 -8.58 14.82
CA SER A 286 -22.93 -7.45 15.53
C SER A 286 -23.27 -6.25 14.63
N ASN A 287 -22.67 -6.17 13.45
CA ASN A 287 -22.90 -5.10 12.45
C ASN A 287 -23.82 -5.54 11.29
N ARG A 288 -24.45 -6.72 11.38
CA ARG A 288 -25.48 -7.21 10.46
C ARG A 288 -26.85 -7.10 11.11
#